data_AF-A0A081BVN1-F1
#
_entry.id   AF-A0A081BVN1-F1
#
_cell.length_a   1.000
_cell.length_b   1.000
_cell.length_c   1.000
_cell.angle_alpha   90.00
_cell.angle_beta   90.00
_cell.angle_gamma   90.00
#
_symmetry.space_group_name_H-M   'P 1'
#
loop_
_entity.id
_entity.type
_entity.pdbx_description
1 polymer ?
#
loop_
_entity_poly.entity_id
_entity_poly.type
_entity_poly.pdbx_seq_one_letter_code
_entity_poly.pdbx_strand_id
1 'polypeptide(L)'
;MLIHRLQTAVRRLNPTLSADVLEHAIKQIQRLNSPDLISNNEAFHRLLTEGIKVTYQKDGHSLGDLVWLIDFTTPENNDFLIVNQYAVVKHNFYKRPDMVLFVNGLPLVVIELKNPAELRG
;
A
#
# COMPACT_ATOMS: atom_id res chain seq x y z
N MET A 1 0.61 -4.24 -6.27
CA MET A 1 -0.39 -3.34 -5.64
C MET A 1 -1.76 -3.62 -6.25
N LEU A 2 -2.84 -3.54 -5.48
CA LEU A 2 -4.22 -3.74 -5.95
C LEU A 2 -4.86 -2.37 -6.21
N ILE A 3 -4.68 -1.84 -7.42
CA ILE A 3 -4.93 -0.42 -7.73
C ILE A 3 -6.39 0.02 -7.49
N HIS A 4 -7.37 -0.80 -7.87
CA HIS A 4 -8.78 -0.46 -7.69
C HIS A 4 -9.17 -0.37 -6.21
N ARG A 5 -8.59 -1.23 -5.36
CA ARG A 5 -8.80 -1.18 -3.90
C ARG A 5 -8.16 0.08 -3.32
N LEU A 6 -6.96 0.43 -3.79
CA LEU A 6 -6.29 1.67 -3.38
C LEU A 6 -7.10 2.91 -3.75
N GLN A 7 -7.59 3.01 -4.99
CA GLN A 7 -8.43 4.13 -5.43
C GLN A 7 -9.70 4.25 -4.59
N THR A 8 -10.34 3.12 -4.27
CA THR A 8 -11.55 3.09 -3.45
C THR A 8 -11.29 3.53 -2.02
N ALA A 9 -10.23 3.02 -1.39
CA ALA A 9 -9.85 3.38 -0.03
C ALA A 9 -9.41 4.84 0.07
N VAL A 10 -8.55 5.32 -0.84
CA VAL A 10 -8.09 6.72 -0.85
C VAL A 10 -9.27 7.69 -1.00
N ARG A 11 -10.27 7.38 -1.84
CA ARG A 11 -11.50 8.18 -1.94
C ARG A 11 -12.29 8.19 -0.63
N ARG A 12 -12.36 7.05 0.07
CA ARG A 12 -13.06 6.93 1.35
C ARG A 12 -12.37 7.71 2.46
N LEU A 13 -11.03 7.67 2.51
CA LEU A 13 -10.23 8.35 3.53
C LEU A 13 -10.14 9.87 3.33
N ASN A 14 -10.31 10.35 2.09
CA ASN A 14 -10.12 11.75 1.74
C ASN A 14 -11.36 12.33 1.02
N PRO A 15 -12.54 12.33 1.66
CA PRO A 15 -13.82 12.66 1.01
C PRO A 15 -13.94 14.12 0.57
N THR A 16 -13.09 15.01 1.09
CA THR A 16 -13.10 16.46 0.80
C THR A 16 -12.31 16.81 -0.47
N LEU A 17 -11.50 15.89 -0.98
CA LEU A 17 -10.61 16.11 -2.13
C LEU A 17 -11.26 15.59 -3.42
N SER A 18 -10.98 16.27 -4.53
CA SER A 18 -11.49 15.86 -5.84
C SER A 18 -10.77 14.62 -6.37
N ALA A 19 -11.45 13.87 -7.25
CA ALA A 19 -10.89 12.66 -7.85
C ALA A 19 -9.54 12.89 -8.55
N ASP A 20 -9.36 14.03 -9.22
CA ASP A 20 -8.11 14.37 -9.92
C ASP A 20 -6.93 14.54 -8.95
N VAL A 21 -7.17 15.15 -7.78
CA VAL A 21 -6.16 15.33 -6.73
C VAL A 21 -5.74 13.98 -6.15
N LEU A 22 -6.71 13.09 -5.91
CA LEU A 22 -6.45 11.74 -5.42
C LEU A 22 -5.70 10.90 -6.45
N GLU A 23 -6.04 11.00 -7.73
CA GLU A 23 -5.33 10.29 -8.80
C GLU A 23 -3.89 10.78 -8.92
N HIS A 24 -3.66 12.09 -8.80
CA HIS A 24 -2.32 12.66 -8.77
C HIS A 24 -1.47 12.08 -7.62
N ALA A 25 -2.05 12.00 -6.41
CA ALA A 25 -1.39 11.41 -5.25
C ALA A 25 -1.03 9.92 -5.48
N ILE A 26 -1.96 9.14 -6.03
CA ILE A 26 -1.73 7.72 -6.36
C ILE A 26 -0.59 7.57 -7.38
N LYS A 27 -0.52 8.44 -8.39
CA LYS A 27 0.58 8.44 -9.37
C LYS A 27 1.94 8.71 -8.74
N GLN A 28 2.03 9.50 -7.66
CA GLN A 28 3.29 9.75 -6.95
C GLN A 28 3.83 8.46 -6.33
N ILE A 29 2.96 7.63 -5.74
CA ILE A 29 3.35 6.33 -5.17
C ILE A 29 3.86 5.40 -6.27
N GLN A 30 3.16 5.31 -7.40
CA GLN A 30 3.53 4.43 -8.52
C GLN A 30 4.88 4.80 -9.17
N ARG A 31 5.34 6.03 -8.97
CA ARG A 31 6.62 6.53 -9.49
C ARG A 31 7.81 6.25 -8.58
N LEU A 32 7.59 5.76 -7.35
CA LEU A 32 8.66 5.31 -6.45
C LEU A 32 9.30 4.02 -7.00
N ASN A 33 10.16 4.16 -8.00
CA ASN A 33 10.89 3.07 -8.64
C ASN A 33 12.41 3.33 -8.59
N SER A 34 12.91 3.84 -7.45
CA SER A 34 14.36 4.00 -7.25
C SER A 34 15.06 2.63 -7.29
N PRO A 35 16.24 2.51 -7.92
CA PRO A 35 17.03 1.28 -7.88
C PRO A 35 17.57 0.96 -6.47
N ASP A 36 17.62 1.94 -5.56
CA ASP A 36 17.99 1.71 -4.17
C ASP A 36 16.76 1.36 -3.32
N LEU A 37 16.67 0.09 -2.91
CA LEU A 37 15.53 -0.45 -2.18
C LEU A 37 15.33 0.20 -0.81
N ILE A 38 16.42 0.60 -0.13
CA ILE A 38 16.34 1.22 1.20
C ILE A 38 15.73 2.61 1.08
N SER A 39 16.26 3.46 0.19
CA SER A 39 15.70 4.80 -0.06
C SER A 39 14.25 4.74 -0.53
N ASN A 40 13.90 3.75 -1.34
CA ASN A 40 12.52 3.58 -1.82
C ASN A 40 11.57 3.19 -0.66
N ASN A 41 12.01 2.30 0.24
CA ASN A 41 11.26 1.92 1.43
C ASN A 41 11.07 3.10 2.40
N GLU A 42 12.12 3.88 2.66
CA GLU A 42 12.04 5.07 3.51
C GLU A 42 11.12 6.15 2.91
N ALA A 43 11.22 6.39 1.61
CA ALA A 43 10.33 7.32 0.90
C ALA A 43 8.87 6.84 0.99
N PHE A 44 8.61 5.56 0.71
CA PHE A 44 7.28 4.99 0.80
C PHE A 44 6.73 5.05 2.23
N HIS A 45 7.54 4.68 3.23
CA HIS A 45 7.17 4.78 4.64
C HIS A 45 6.76 6.20 5.03
N ARG A 46 7.53 7.22 4.62
CA ARG A 46 7.16 8.63 4.86
C ARG A 46 5.81 8.99 4.23
N LEU A 47 5.53 8.57 3.01
CA LEU A 47 4.22 8.82 2.39
C LEU A 47 3.07 8.16 3.17
N LEU A 48 3.31 6.99 3.77
CA LEU A 48 2.32 6.33 4.63
C LEU A 48 2.08 7.11 5.92
N THR A 49 3.14 7.52 6.62
CA THR A 49 3.03 8.08 7.97
C THR A 49 2.79 9.59 8.00
N GLU A 50 3.26 10.32 7.00
CA GLU A 50 3.16 11.79 6.93
C GLU A 50 2.10 12.27 5.92
N GLY A 51 1.54 11.35 5.15
CA GLY A 51 0.60 11.65 4.07
C GLY A 51 1.30 12.16 2.80
N ILE A 52 0.58 12.11 1.69
CA ILE A 52 1.07 12.63 0.40
C ILE A 52 0.67 14.09 0.29
N LYS A 53 1.67 14.98 0.22
CA LYS A 53 1.46 16.40 -0.02
C LYS A 53 0.95 16.63 -1.45
N VAL A 54 -0.20 17.28 -1.56
CA VAL A 54 -0.80 17.68 -2.82
C VAL A 54 -1.04 19.18 -2.84
N THR A 55 -0.92 19.79 -4.02
CA THR A 55 -1.27 21.19 -4.25
C THR A 55 -2.29 21.25 -5.38
N TYR A 56 -3.41 21.93 -5.15
CA TYR A 56 -4.47 22.05 -6.15
C TYR A 56 -5.10 23.45 -6.14
N GLN A 57 -5.74 23.81 -7.25
CA GLN A 57 -6.45 25.07 -7.38
C GLN A 57 -7.90 24.90 -6.96
N LYS A 58 -8.40 25.78 -6.10
CA LYS A 58 -9.81 25.86 -5.72
C LYS A 58 -10.19 27.33 -5.62
N ASP A 59 -11.24 27.72 -6.32
CA ASP A 59 -11.76 29.10 -6.35
C ASP A 59 -10.69 30.16 -6.69
N GLY A 60 -9.74 29.81 -7.57
CA GLY A 60 -8.64 30.69 -7.99
C GLY A 60 -7.46 30.78 -7.02
N HIS A 61 -7.47 30.00 -5.94
CA HIS A 61 -6.39 29.93 -4.96
C HIS A 61 -5.67 28.59 -5.00
N SER A 62 -4.34 28.62 -4.86
CA SER A 62 -3.52 27.43 -4.65
C SER A 62 -3.63 26.97 -3.19
N LEU A 63 -4.16 25.78 -2.96
CA LEU A 63 -4.28 25.16 -1.65
C LEU A 63 -3.33 23.95 -1.56
N GLY A 64 -2.71 23.78 -0.40
CA GLY A 64 -1.95 22.59 -0.04
C GLY A 64 -2.76 21.71 0.91
N ASP A 65 -2.76 20.41 0.69
CA ASP A 65 -3.44 19.43 1.54
C ASP A 65 -2.67 18.10 1.60
N LEU A 66 -3.13 17.17 2.44
CA LEU A 66 -2.57 15.83 2.58
C LEU A 66 -3.56 14.77 2.10
N VAL A 67 -3.07 13.83 1.31
CA VAL A 67 -3.80 12.61 0.96
C VAL A 67 -3.31 11.47 1.84
N TRP A 68 -4.22 10.88 2.61
CA TRP A 68 -3.96 9.74 3.47
C TRP A 68 -4.22 8.41 2.77
N LEU A 69 -3.29 7.47 2.96
CA LEU A 69 -3.36 6.13 2.37
C LEU A 69 -3.85 5.07 3.35
N ILE A 70 -3.68 5.32 4.65
CA ILE A 70 -4.03 4.44 5.75
C ILE A 70 -4.64 5.32 6.84
N ASP A 71 -5.75 4.87 7.42
CA ASP A 71 -6.31 5.44 8.64
C ASP A 71 -5.64 4.79 9.85
N PHE A 72 -4.67 5.48 10.44
CA PHE A 72 -4.00 5.01 11.66
C PHE A 72 -4.80 5.34 12.93
N THR A 73 -5.76 6.26 12.85
CA THR A 73 -6.58 6.67 13.99
C THR A 73 -7.71 5.68 14.25
N THR A 74 -8.33 5.19 13.17
CA THR A 74 -9.49 4.29 13.20
C THR A 74 -9.21 3.10 12.27
N PRO A 75 -8.42 2.10 12.71
CA PRO A 75 -7.92 1.03 11.85
C PRO A 75 -8.99 0.25 11.08
N GLU A 76 -10.20 0.14 11.62
CA GLU A 76 -11.37 -0.50 11.02
C GLU A 76 -11.86 0.18 9.73
N ASN A 77 -11.45 1.43 9.48
CA ASN A 77 -11.72 2.12 8.22
C ASN A 77 -10.83 1.62 7.07
N ASN A 78 -9.85 0.76 7.34
CA ASN A 78 -8.97 0.20 6.32
C ASN A 78 -9.45 -1.16 5.82
N ASP A 79 -9.23 -1.42 4.54
CA ASP A 79 -9.48 -2.73 3.94
C ASP A 79 -8.24 -3.61 4.10
N PHE A 80 -8.37 -4.71 4.85
CA PHE A 80 -7.32 -5.71 5.01
C PHE A 80 -7.59 -6.92 4.10
N LEU A 81 -6.62 -7.32 3.30
CA LEU A 81 -6.72 -8.50 2.44
C LEU A 81 -5.43 -9.30 2.50
N ILE A 82 -5.54 -10.58 2.88
CA ILE A 82 -4.42 -11.51 2.79
C ILE A 82 -4.58 -12.34 1.53
N VAL A 83 -3.53 -12.37 0.71
CA VAL A 83 -3.45 -13.21 -0.49
C VAL A 83 -2.41 -14.29 -0.27
N ASN A 84 -2.82 -15.54 -0.41
CA ASN A 84 -1.93 -16.70 -0.38
C ASN A 84 -1.33 -16.92 -1.79
N GLN A 85 -0.02 -17.09 -1.89
CA GLN A 85 0.63 -17.45 -3.17
C GLN A 85 0.75 -18.97 -3.40
N TYR A 86 0.27 -19.79 -2.46
CA TYR A 86 0.16 -21.24 -2.53
C TYR A 86 -1.27 -21.68 -2.87
N ALA A 87 -1.56 -21.83 -4.15
CA ALA A 87 -2.72 -22.59 -4.65
C ALA A 87 -2.24 -23.73 -5.56
N VAL A 88 -1.33 -24.59 -5.09
CA VAL A 88 -0.97 -25.82 -5.80
C VAL A 88 -0.67 -26.95 -4.81
N VAL A 89 -1.53 -27.98 -4.80
CA VAL A 89 -1.15 -29.31 -4.33
C VAL A 89 -0.30 -29.95 -5.43
N LYS A 90 1.03 -29.87 -5.35
CA LYS A 90 1.94 -30.80 -6.06
C LYS A 90 3.42 -30.62 -5.66
N HIS A 91 3.98 -31.71 -5.15
CA HIS A 91 5.37 -32.15 -5.32
C HIS A 91 6.50 -31.13 -5.08
N ASN A 92 6.76 -30.89 -3.79
CA ASN A 92 8.07 -30.64 -3.17
C ASN A 92 9.00 -29.60 -3.81
N PHE A 93 8.92 -28.40 -3.22
CA PHE A 93 9.90 -27.29 -3.16
C PHE A 93 9.65 -26.08 -4.07
N TYR A 94 9.09 -25.01 -3.48
CA TYR A 94 9.28 -23.61 -3.88
C TYR A 94 9.16 -22.68 -2.66
N LYS A 95 10.19 -21.86 -2.39
CA LYS A 95 10.13 -20.73 -1.44
C LYS A 95 9.58 -19.50 -2.19
N ARG A 96 8.27 -19.33 -2.17
CA ARG A 96 7.57 -18.05 -2.41
C ARG A 96 7.16 -17.52 -1.04
N PRO A 97 7.02 -16.20 -0.83
CA PRO A 97 6.36 -15.74 0.39
C PRO A 97 4.96 -16.32 0.43
N ASP A 98 4.66 -17.06 1.49
CA ASP A 98 3.43 -17.82 1.58
C ASP A 98 2.21 -16.91 1.57
N MET A 99 2.31 -15.73 2.20
CA MET A 99 1.20 -14.80 2.33
C MET A 99 1.66 -13.35 2.20
N VAL A 100 0.87 -12.53 1.49
CA VAL A 100 1.04 -11.07 1.42
C VAL A 100 -0.20 -10.39 1.99
N LEU A 101 0.00 -9.50 2.97
CA LEU A 101 -1.05 -8.64 3.52
C LEU A 101 -1.09 -7.33 2.74
N PHE A 102 -2.27 -7.04 2.21
CA PHE A 102 -2.63 -5.77 1.64
C PHE A 102 -3.45 -4.94 2.63
N VAL A 103 -3.10 -3.67 2.78
CA VAL A 103 -3.90 -2.66 3.50
C VAL A 103 -4.32 -1.61 2.50
N ASN A 104 -5.62 -1.39 2.30
CA ASN A 104 -6.15 -0.50 1.28
C ASN A 104 -5.58 -0.79 -0.13
N GLY A 105 -5.24 -2.05 -0.42
CA GLY A 105 -4.61 -2.45 -1.68
C GLY A 105 -3.10 -2.20 -1.80
N LEU A 106 -2.45 -1.65 -0.78
CA LEU A 106 -0.98 -1.55 -0.67
C LEU A 106 -0.39 -2.83 -0.09
N PRO A 107 0.61 -3.47 -0.74
CA PRO A 107 1.29 -4.64 -0.18
C PRO A 107 2.27 -4.22 0.91
N LEU A 108 1.92 -4.41 2.18
CA LEU A 108 2.72 -3.88 3.30
C LEU A 108 3.49 -4.95 4.07
N VAL A 109 2.95 -6.17 4.17
CA VAL A 109 3.59 -7.24 4.95
C VAL A 109 3.71 -8.47 4.09
N VAL A 110 4.90 -9.05 4.11
CA VAL A 110 5.22 -10.35 3.51
C VAL A 110 5.45 -11.32 4.66
N ILE A 111 4.67 -12.39 4.71
CA ILE A 111 4.78 -13.44 5.73
C ILE A 111 5.38 -14.67 5.07
N GLU A 112 6.52 -15.10 5.58
CA GLU A 112 7.15 -16.38 5.25
C GLU A 112 6.79 -17.42 6.32
N LEU A 113 6.12 -18.50 5.90
CA LEU A 113 5.86 -19.65 6.75
C LEU A 113 7.05 -20.62 6.63
N LYS A 114 7.85 -20.70 7.69
CA LYS A 114 8.87 -21.75 7.80
C LYS A 114 8.20 -23.04 8.27
N ASN A 115 8.40 -24.12 7.54
CA ASN A 115 7.91 -25.44 7.92
C ASN A 115 8.76 -25.95 9.11
N PRO A 116 8.18 -26.24 10.30
CA PRO A 116 8.96 -26.68 11.47
C PRO A 116 9.63 -28.05 11.29
N ALA A 117 9.33 -28.79 10.22
CA ALA A 117 9.96 -30.06 9.88
C ALA A 117 11.41 -29.93 9.36
N GLU A 118 11.90 -28.73 9.00
CA GLU A 118 13.26 -28.52 8.49
C GLU A 118 14.34 -28.35 9.58
N LEU A 119 13.98 -28.34 10.88
CA LEU A 119 14.93 -28.18 11.99
C LEU A 119 15.52 -29.50 12.53
N ARG A 120 15.37 -30.62 11.79
CA ARG A 120 16.06 -31.88 12.09
C ARG A 120 16.68 -32.45 10.82
N GLY A 121 17.97 -32.19 10.65
CA GLY A 121 18.86 -32.82 9.68
C GLY A 121 20.26 -32.80 10.24
#